data_AF-A0A357ZWJ7-F1
#
_entry.id   AF-A0A357ZWJ7-F1
#
_cell.length_a   1.000
_cell.length_b   1.000
_cell.length_c   1.000
_cell.angle_alpha   90.00
_cell.angle_beta   90.00
_cell.angle_gamma   90.00
#
_symmetry.space_group_name_H-M   'P 1'
#
loop_
_entity.id
_entity.type
_entity.pdbx_description
1 polymer ?
#
loop_
_entity_poly.entity_id
_entity_poly.type
_entity_poly.pdbx_seq_one_letter_code
_entity_poly.pdbx_strand_id
1 'polypeptide(L)'
;MNDLTARRRKRTRSWSMTTNENPHPTKAEAKIFERYSWLPLVIALIIGAFWVVSKLRTHKLQAVIFAVGVVLLLGVEFLRWRRSRSQTGEKLDSTTFVDGASSFCIALIYGIGSALIVIPLLYAFAQWVHSHAIFQINERLKDIFGGASTVVIAILLFIVVDFSYYWAHRLGHRLELFWANHSVHHSSEHYNPTTAVRISFLDEAWDLVLVSLWALLGFSPL
;
A
#
# COMPACT_ATOMS: atom_id res chain seq x y z
N MET A 1 -16.34 23.24 -50.58
CA MET A 1 -16.15 22.59 -51.89
C MET A 1 -14.65 22.43 -52.09
N ASN A 2 -14.18 21.18 -52.08
CA ASN A 2 -12.86 20.65 -52.44
C ASN A 2 -11.71 21.01 -51.45
N ASP A 3 -10.81 20.11 -51.05
CA ASP A 3 -10.21 19.03 -51.82
C ASP A 3 -9.60 17.95 -50.89
N LEU A 4 -10.19 16.75 -50.91
CA LEU A 4 -9.54 15.51 -50.49
C LEU A 4 -8.92 14.90 -51.75
N THR A 5 -7.61 15.05 -51.94
CA THR A 5 -6.67 14.05 -52.50
C THR A 5 -5.40 14.70 -53.05
N ALA A 6 -4.33 14.73 -52.25
CA ALA A 6 -2.99 14.88 -52.81
C ALA A 6 -1.93 14.10 -52.03
N ARG A 7 -1.65 12.90 -52.55
CA ARG A 7 -0.28 12.39 -52.76
C ARG A 7 0.46 11.84 -51.54
N ARG A 8 0.19 10.56 -51.32
CA ARG A 8 1.16 9.47 -51.11
C ARG A 8 2.53 9.80 -51.76
N ARG A 9 3.56 10.10 -50.96
CA ARG A 9 4.98 9.90 -51.32
C ARG A 9 5.76 9.36 -50.12
N LYS A 10 6.15 8.09 -50.26
CA LYS A 10 7.19 7.41 -49.47
C LYS A 10 8.47 8.25 -49.44
N ARG A 11 9.09 8.38 -48.28
CA ARG A 11 10.54 8.61 -48.18
C ARG A 11 11.10 7.90 -46.94
N THR A 12 11.53 6.68 -47.19
CA THR A 12 12.59 5.91 -46.52
C THR A 12 13.32 6.62 -45.38
N ARG A 13 13.08 6.21 -44.12
CA ARG A 13 14.02 6.43 -43.03
C ARG A 13 15.16 5.42 -43.20
N SER A 14 16.31 5.88 -43.70
CA SER A 14 17.55 5.12 -43.62
C SER A 14 17.98 5.09 -42.15
N TRP A 15 17.90 3.93 -41.53
CA TRP A 15 18.53 3.68 -40.24
C TRP A 15 20.03 3.50 -40.47
N SER A 16 20.80 4.58 -40.31
CA SER A 16 22.24 4.45 -40.11
C SER A 16 22.46 3.97 -38.68
N MET A 17 22.72 2.68 -38.50
CA MET A 17 23.33 2.16 -37.27
C MET A 17 24.77 2.68 -37.21
N THR A 18 24.96 3.85 -36.60
CA THR A 18 26.25 4.20 -36.03
C THR A 18 26.20 3.78 -34.56
N THR A 19 26.73 2.60 -34.27
CA THR A 19 27.03 2.18 -32.89
C THR A 19 28.14 3.07 -32.37
N ASN A 20 27.78 4.22 -31.80
CA ASN A 20 28.69 4.99 -30.97
C ASN A 20 28.72 4.31 -29.60
N GLU A 21 29.51 3.23 -29.50
CA GLU A 21 29.84 2.57 -28.24
C GLU A 21 30.79 3.48 -27.45
N ASN A 22 30.23 4.47 -26.77
CA ASN A 22 30.86 5.06 -25.61
C ASN A 22 30.37 4.28 -24.38
N PRO A 23 31.24 3.50 -23.69
CA PRO A 23 30.84 2.71 -22.52
C PRO A 23 30.58 3.57 -21.26
N HIS A 24 30.64 4.89 -21.39
CA HIS A 24 30.45 5.81 -20.28
C HIS A 24 29.00 6.29 -20.22
N PRO A 25 28.30 6.13 -19.08
CA PRO A 25 26.94 6.60 -18.93
C PRO A 25 26.88 8.09 -19.25
N THR A 26 25.88 8.48 -20.03
CA THR A 26 25.61 9.89 -20.30
C THR A 26 25.44 10.65 -18.98
N LYS A 27 25.69 11.97 -18.98
CA LYS A 27 25.53 12.78 -17.76
C LYS A 27 24.14 12.67 -17.13
N ALA A 28 23.12 12.35 -17.93
CA ALA A 28 21.75 12.07 -17.46
C ALA A 28 21.65 10.71 -16.75
N GLU A 29 22.24 9.66 -17.31
CA GLU A 29 22.28 8.31 -16.71
C GLU A 29 23.11 8.28 -15.43
N ALA A 30 24.26 8.97 -15.40
CA ALA A 30 25.09 9.10 -14.20
C ALA A 30 24.32 9.78 -13.05
N LYS A 31 23.50 10.80 -13.36
CA LYS A 31 22.67 11.51 -12.37
C LYS A 31 21.54 10.63 -11.81
N ILE A 32 20.97 9.76 -12.64
CA ILE A 32 19.96 8.78 -12.21
C ILE A 32 20.63 7.73 -11.31
N PHE A 33 21.81 7.23 -11.69
CA PHE A 33 22.54 6.26 -10.90
C PHE A 33 22.95 6.82 -9.53
N GLU A 34 23.43 8.07 -9.45
CA GLU A 34 23.71 8.75 -8.19
C GLU A 34 22.45 8.95 -7.33
N ARG A 35 21.31 9.26 -7.97
CA ARG A 35 20.04 9.53 -7.28
C ARG A 35 19.40 8.28 -6.68
N TYR A 36 19.71 7.09 -7.19
CA TYR A 36 19.11 5.82 -6.76
C TYR A 36 20.14 4.77 -6.31
N SER A 37 21.43 5.11 -6.21
CA SER A 37 22.49 4.21 -5.74
C SER A 37 22.28 3.70 -4.32
N TRP A 38 21.45 4.38 -3.53
CA TRP A 38 21.07 3.99 -2.17
C TRP A 38 19.85 3.05 -2.11
N LEU A 39 19.11 2.84 -3.22
CA LEU A 39 17.96 1.92 -3.24
C LEU A 39 18.35 0.48 -2.84
N PRO A 40 19.43 -0.10 -3.37
CA PRO A 40 19.83 -1.46 -2.99
C PRO A 40 20.14 -1.60 -1.50
N LEU A 41 20.73 -0.56 -0.88
CA LEU A 41 20.99 -0.53 0.56
C LEU A 41 19.70 -0.41 1.37
N VAL A 42 18.74 0.42 0.94
CA VAL A 42 17.44 0.54 1.62
C VAL A 42 16.63 -0.74 1.48
N ILE A 43 16.63 -1.38 0.30
CA ILE A 43 15.98 -2.68 0.09
C ILE A 43 16.65 -3.76 0.96
N ALA A 44 17.99 -3.79 1.02
CA ALA A 44 18.72 -4.73 1.88
C ALA A 44 18.46 -4.47 3.37
N LEU A 45 18.30 -3.21 3.80
CA LEU A 45 17.94 -2.87 5.17
C LEU A 45 16.49 -3.25 5.50
N ILE A 46 15.55 -3.09 4.57
CA ILE A 46 14.15 -3.52 4.74
C ILE A 46 14.07 -5.04 4.81
N ILE A 47 14.75 -5.75 3.90
CA ILE A 47 14.82 -7.22 3.90
C ILE A 47 15.53 -7.72 5.16
N GLY A 48 16.62 -7.08 5.57
CA GLY A 48 17.37 -7.40 6.78
C GLY A 48 16.56 -7.16 8.06
N ALA A 49 15.84 -6.03 8.13
CA ALA A 49 14.93 -5.74 9.23
C ALA A 49 13.77 -6.74 9.28
N PHE A 50 13.17 -7.06 8.11
CA PHE A 50 12.12 -8.08 8.01
C PHE A 50 12.65 -9.46 8.42
N TRP A 51 13.86 -9.84 8.00
CA TRP A 51 14.50 -11.10 8.39
C TRP A 51 14.80 -11.17 9.89
N VAL A 52 15.34 -10.11 10.48
CA VAL A 52 15.58 -10.01 11.94
C VAL A 52 14.26 -10.06 12.70
N VAL A 53 13.25 -9.32 12.27
CA VAL A 53 11.90 -9.32 12.88
C VAL A 53 11.24 -10.69 12.74
N SER A 54 11.42 -11.37 11.61
CA SER A 54 10.92 -12.74 11.39
C SER A 54 11.60 -13.78 12.28
N LYS A 55 12.83 -13.51 12.74
CA LYS A 55 13.57 -14.32 13.72
C LYS A 55 13.18 -14.04 15.18
N LEU A 56 12.45 -12.95 15.46
CA LEU A 56 11.94 -12.68 16.80
C LEU A 56 10.81 -13.65 17.14
N ARG A 57 11.01 -14.41 18.22
CA ARG A 57 10.31 -15.66 18.53
C ARG A 57 8.84 -15.51 18.92
N THR A 58 8.32 -14.29 19.06
CA THR A 58 6.92 -14.08 19.47
C THR A 58 6.24 -13.05 18.57
N HIS A 59 5.09 -13.43 18.03
CA HIS A 59 4.20 -12.55 17.27
C HIS A 59 3.86 -11.25 18.04
N LYS A 60 3.90 -11.30 19.38
CA LYS A 60 3.73 -10.14 20.26
C LYS A 60 4.82 -9.08 20.07
N LEU A 61 6.09 -9.47 19.97
CA LEU A 61 7.19 -8.53 19.79
C LEU A 61 7.18 -7.92 18.38
N GLN A 62 6.81 -8.70 17.37
CA GLN A 62 6.64 -8.22 15.99
C GLN A 62 5.52 -7.17 15.90
N ALA A 63 4.39 -7.41 16.57
CA ALA A 63 3.29 -6.45 16.65
C ALA A 63 3.71 -5.15 17.37
N VAL A 64 4.49 -5.24 18.45
CA VAL A 64 5.04 -4.07 19.15
C VAL A 64 5.97 -3.26 18.25
N ILE A 65 6.89 -3.92 17.53
CA ILE A 65 7.82 -3.25 16.61
C ILE A 65 7.07 -2.54 15.49
N PHE A 66 6.07 -3.21 14.89
CA PHE A 66 5.23 -2.61 13.86
C PHE A 66 4.47 -1.39 14.39
N ALA A 67 3.82 -1.50 15.55
CA ALA A 67 3.08 -0.41 16.16
C ALA A 67 3.99 0.80 16.48
N VAL A 68 5.18 0.55 17.06
CA VAL A 68 6.18 1.60 17.32
C VAL A 68 6.65 2.22 16.00
N GLY A 69 6.89 1.43 14.96
CA GLY A 69 7.26 1.92 13.63
C GLY A 69 6.21 2.86 13.02
N VAL A 70 4.93 2.50 13.09
CA VAL A 70 3.82 3.33 12.62
C VAL A 70 3.75 4.65 13.40
N VAL A 71 3.84 4.60 14.73
CA VAL A 71 3.83 5.82 15.57
C VAL A 71 5.01 6.73 15.25
N LEU A 72 6.20 6.17 15.04
CA LEU A 72 7.39 6.94 14.66
C LEU A 72 7.24 7.58 13.29
N LEU A 73 6.71 6.86 12.29
CA LEU A 73 6.46 7.39 10.95
C LEU A 73 5.45 8.54 10.97
N LEU A 74 4.34 8.37 11.70
CA LEU A 74 3.35 9.43 11.92
C LEU A 74 3.97 10.64 12.64
N GLY A 75 4.83 10.40 13.63
CA GLY A 75 5.58 11.44 14.34
C GLY A 75 6.53 12.21 13.40
N VAL A 76 7.24 11.51 12.51
CA VAL A 76 8.10 12.14 11.51
C VAL A 76 7.29 12.98 10.53
N GLU A 77 6.18 12.46 10.00
CA GLU A 77 5.33 13.25 9.10
C GLU A 77 4.70 14.45 9.79
N PHE A 78 4.27 14.30 11.05
CA PHE A 78 3.79 15.42 11.85
C PHE A 78 4.87 16.51 12.03
N LEU A 79 6.12 16.11 12.32
CA LEU A 79 7.24 17.05 12.44
C LEU A 79 7.59 17.73 11.11
N ARG A 80 7.53 17.00 10.00
CA ARG A 80 7.74 17.55 8.65
C ARG A 80 6.65 18.55 8.29
N TRP A 81 5.40 18.19 8.51
CA TRP A 81 4.24 19.06 8.32
C TRP A 81 4.35 20.33 9.17
N ARG A 82 4.70 20.21 10.46
CA ARG A 82 4.93 21.35 11.35
C ARG A 82 6.06 22.27 10.88
N ARG A 83 7.19 21.70 10.43
CA ARG A 83 8.30 22.48 9.87
C ARG A 83 7.91 23.18 8.58
N SER A 84 7.20 22.50 7.68
CA SER A 84 6.72 23.07 6.43
C SER A 84 5.80 24.27 6.67
N ARG A 85 4.86 24.18 7.62
CA ARG A 85 3.98 25.29 8.03
C ARG A 85 4.73 26.46 8.66
N SER A 86 5.76 26.18 9.46
CA SER A 86 6.63 27.23 10.01
C SER A 86 7.35 28.02 8.89
N GLN A 87 7.76 27.35 7.81
CA GLN A 87 8.41 27.99 6.67
C GLN A 87 7.44 28.80 5.79
N THR A 88 6.16 28.40 5.69
CA THR A 88 5.15 29.13 4.92
C THR A 88 4.51 30.28 5.71
N GLY A 89 4.74 30.36 7.02
CA GLY A 89 4.16 31.39 7.88
C GLY A 89 2.66 31.19 8.17
N GLU A 90 2.08 30.09 7.71
CA GLU A 90 0.69 29.73 8.00
C GLU A 90 0.54 29.33 9.47
N LYS A 91 -0.23 30.11 10.23
CA LYS A 91 -0.59 29.77 11.61
C LYS A 91 -1.49 28.52 11.62
N LEU A 92 -1.25 27.61 12.56
CA LEU A 92 -2.19 26.53 12.85
C LEU A 92 -3.46 27.15 13.42
N ASP A 93 -4.58 26.92 12.73
CA ASP A 93 -5.89 27.16 13.31
C ASP A 93 -6.20 26.08 14.36
N SER A 94 -6.91 26.47 15.41
CA SER A 94 -7.44 25.63 16.47
C SER A 94 -8.25 24.44 15.93
N THR A 95 -8.95 24.64 14.83
CA THR A 95 -9.71 23.61 14.09
C THR A 95 -8.83 22.43 13.66
N THR A 96 -7.59 22.69 13.23
CA THR A 96 -6.64 21.65 12.79
C THR A 96 -6.16 20.77 13.95
N PHE A 97 -6.01 21.35 15.15
CA PHE A 97 -5.64 20.59 16.35
C PHE A 97 -6.78 19.69 16.82
N VAL A 98 -8.00 20.24 16.88
CA VAL A 98 -9.20 19.48 17.25
C VAL A 98 -9.42 18.32 16.27
N ASP A 99 -9.31 18.57 14.96
CA ASP A 99 -9.41 17.53 13.93
C ASP A 99 -8.36 16.41 14.11
N GLY A 100 -7.13 16.78 14.46
CA GLY A 100 -6.07 15.82 14.71
C GLY A 100 -6.32 14.96 15.95
N ALA A 101 -6.76 15.58 17.04
CA ALA A 101 -7.12 14.87 18.26
C ALA A 101 -8.32 13.93 18.02
N SER A 102 -9.36 14.39 17.32
CA SER A 102 -10.52 13.57 16.97
C SER A 102 -10.15 12.39 16.09
N SER A 103 -9.29 12.59 15.08
CA SER A 103 -8.85 11.50 14.20
C SER A 103 -8.02 10.45 14.95
N PHE A 104 -7.21 10.87 15.93
CA PHE A 104 -6.49 9.95 16.81
C PHE A 104 -7.42 9.17 17.74
N CYS A 105 -8.42 9.82 18.34
CA CYS A 105 -9.42 9.13 19.18
C CYS A 105 -10.21 8.09 18.37
N ILE A 106 -10.63 8.43 17.15
CA ILE A 106 -11.29 7.49 16.23
C ILE A 106 -10.35 6.32 15.93
N ALA A 107 -9.09 6.59 15.56
CA ALA A 107 -8.11 5.55 15.28
C ALA A 107 -7.86 4.63 16.49
N LEU A 108 -7.86 5.16 17.71
CA LEU A 108 -7.70 4.37 18.93
C LEU A 108 -8.92 3.49 19.21
N ILE A 109 -10.13 4.06 19.15
CA ILE A 109 -11.38 3.34 19.37
C ILE A 109 -11.53 2.24 18.33
N TYR A 110 -11.32 2.58 17.06
CA TYR A 110 -11.33 1.64 15.96
C TYR A 110 -10.26 0.56 16.20
N GLY A 111 -8.99 0.93 16.37
CA GLY A 111 -7.91 -0.05 16.54
C GLY A 111 -8.11 -1.02 17.70
N ILE A 112 -8.62 -0.56 18.85
CA ILE A 112 -8.95 -1.42 20.00
C ILE A 112 -10.15 -2.31 19.68
N GLY A 113 -11.24 -1.74 19.16
CA GLY A 113 -12.43 -2.48 18.77
C GLY A 113 -12.11 -3.56 17.73
N SER A 114 -11.33 -3.19 16.72
CA SER A 114 -10.89 -4.11 15.69
C SER A 114 -10.03 -5.23 16.27
N ALA A 115 -9.06 -4.92 17.12
CA ALA A 115 -8.18 -5.93 17.70
C ALA A 115 -8.92 -6.94 18.61
N LEU A 116 -9.92 -6.47 19.37
CA LEU A 116 -10.62 -7.30 20.35
C LEU A 116 -11.78 -8.09 19.75
N ILE A 117 -12.45 -7.53 18.74
CA ILE A 117 -13.72 -8.08 18.23
C ILE A 117 -13.55 -8.45 16.76
N VAL A 118 -13.17 -7.49 15.94
CA VAL A 118 -13.30 -7.62 14.48
C VAL A 118 -12.25 -8.57 13.92
N ILE A 119 -10.96 -8.37 14.22
CA ILE A 119 -9.87 -9.22 13.74
C ILE A 119 -10.10 -10.70 14.12
N PRO A 120 -10.46 -11.06 15.37
CA PRO A 120 -10.80 -12.44 15.70
C PRO A 120 -11.98 -12.99 14.89
N LEU A 121 -13.04 -12.20 14.71
CA LEU A 121 -14.22 -12.61 13.93
C LEU A 121 -13.89 -12.76 12.45
N LEU A 122 -13.19 -11.80 11.85
CA LEU A 122 -12.71 -11.83 10.47
C LEU A 122 -11.80 -13.04 10.27
N TYR A 123 -10.89 -13.30 11.19
CA TYR A 123 -10.00 -14.45 11.13
C TYR A 123 -10.79 -15.77 11.20
N ALA A 124 -11.70 -15.92 12.16
CA ALA A 124 -12.54 -17.11 12.28
C ALA A 124 -13.41 -17.34 11.03
N PHE A 125 -13.97 -16.27 10.48
CA PHE A 125 -14.74 -16.34 9.25
C PHE A 125 -13.86 -16.68 8.04
N ALA A 126 -12.68 -16.07 7.91
CA ALA A 126 -11.73 -16.37 6.84
C ALA A 126 -11.29 -17.84 6.88
N GLN A 127 -11.09 -18.41 8.07
CA GLN A 127 -10.82 -19.85 8.25
C GLN A 127 -12.00 -20.71 7.80
N TRP A 128 -13.22 -20.33 8.16
CA TRP A 128 -14.43 -21.01 7.69
C TRP A 128 -14.58 -20.91 6.16
N VAL A 129 -14.29 -19.75 5.56
CA VAL A 129 -14.32 -19.59 4.10
C VAL A 129 -13.22 -20.43 3.43
N HIS A 130 -12.01 -20.44 3.98
CA HIS A 130 -10.88 -21.21 3.45
C HIS A 130 -11.14 -22.71 3.50
N SER A 131 -11.90 -23.22 4.48
CA SER A 131 -12.30 -24.64 4.49
C SER A 131 -13.22 -25.04 3.32
N HIS A 132 -13.83 -24.05 2.66
CA HIS A 132 -14.61 -24.21 1.44
C HIS A 132 -13.85 -23.70 0.19
N ALA A 133 -12.55 -23.43 0.30
CA ALA A 133 -11.75 -22.94 -0.82
C ALA A 133 -11.77 -23.93 -1.98
N ILE A 134 -11.96 -23.39 -3.18
CA ILE A 134 -12.01 -24.17 -4.42
C ILE A 134 -10.59 -24.59 -4.82
N PHE A 135 -9.61 -23.74 -4.51
CA PHE A 135 -8.22 -23.95 -4.85
C PHE A 135 -7.40 -24.15 -3.57
N GLN A 136 -6.33 -24.94 -3.69
CA GLN A 136 -5.37 -25.19 -2.62
C GLN A 136 -4.04 -24.50 -2.95
N ILE A 137 -4.08 -23.18 -3.20
CA ILE A 137 -2.92 -22.42 -3.71
C ILE A 137 -1.72 -22.56 -2.79
N ASN A 138 -1.91 -22.42 -1.48
CA ASN A 138 -0.79 -22.51 -0.55
C ASN A 138 -0.10 -23.87 -0.56
N GLU A 139 -0.85 -24.97 -0.52
CA GLU A 139 -0.26 -26.32 -0.54
C GLU A 139 0.42 -26.60 -1.89
N ARG A 140 -0.20 -26.22 -3.01
CA ARG A 140 0.42 -26.36 -4.33
C ARG A 140 1.72 -25.59 -4.46
N LEU A 141 1.80 -24.38 -3.91
CA LEU A 141 3.03 -23.58 -3.94
C LEU A 141 4.10 -24.17 -3.01
N LYS A 142 3.72 -24.76 -1.88
CA LYS A 142 4.64 -25.52 -1.02
C LYS A 142 5.20 -26.73 -1.76
N ASP A 143 4.37 -27.47 -2.50
CA ASP A 143 4.82 -28.63 -3.28
C ASP A 143 5.80 -28.24 -4.40
N ILE A 144 5.54 -27.12 -5.10
CA ILE A 144 6.36 -26.67 -6.24
C ILE A 144 7.67 -26.01 -5.78
N PHE A 145 7.61 -25.14 -4.76
CA PHE A 145 8.72 -24.28 -4.38
C PHE A 145 9.40 -24.68 -3.06
N GLY A 146 8.88 -25.68 -2.34
CA GLY A 146 9.44 -26.16 -1.08
C GLY A 146 9.62 -25.02 -0.08
N GLY A 147 10.85 -24.87 0.44
CA GLY A 147 11.20 -23.80 1.39
C GLY A 147 11.10 -22.37 0.84
N ALA A 148 11.08 -22.18 -0.48
CA ALA A 148 10.90 -20.85 -1.09
C ALA A 148 9.42 -20.43 -1.20
N SER A 149 8.48 -21.36 -0.95
CA SER A 149 7.04 -21.11 -1.07
C SER A 149 6.56 -19.92 -0.23
N THR A 150 7.10 -19.70 0.96
CA THR A 150 6.75 -18.56 1.81
C THR A 150 6.96 -17.22 1.10
N VAL A 151 8.09 -17.06 0.39
CA VAL A 151 8.40 -15.82 -0.33
C VAL A 151 7.49 -15.67 -1.54
N VAL A 152 7.24 -16.76 -2.27
CA VAL A 152 6.35 -16.75 -3.44
C VAL A 152 4.91 -16.41 -3.02
N ILE A 153 4.40 -17.04 -1.96
CA ILE A 153 3.08 -16.75 -1.39
C ILE A 153 3.01 -15.28 -0.96
N ALA A 154 4.03 -14.76 -0.27
CA ALA A 154 4.06 -13.37 0.16
C ALA A 154 4.01 -12.38 -1.02
N ILE A 155 4.77 -12.64 -2.10
CA ILE A 155 4.76 -11.80 -3.31
C ILE A 155 3.39 -11.86 -3.99
N LEU A 156 2.82 -13.05 -4.15
CA LEU A 156 1.51 -13.21 -4.78
C LEU A 156 0.41 -12.55 -3.95
N LEU A 157 0.41 -12.76 -2.63
CA LEU A 157 -0.51 -12.09 -1.72
C LEU A 157 -0.34 -10.58 -1.80
N PHE A 158 0.89 -10.05 -1.78
CA PHE A 158 1.12 -8.62 -1.92
C PHE A 158 0.45 -8.05 -3.18
N ILE A 159 0.61 -8.70 -4.33
CA ILE A 159 0.00 -8.27 -5.59
C ILE A 159 -1.53 -8.37 -5.52
N VAL A 160 -2.07 -9.48 -5.02
CA VAL A 160 -3.52 -9.71 -4.93
C VAL A 160 -4.17 -8.71 -3.98
N VAL A 161 -3.55 -8.48 -2.83
CA VAL A 161 -3.98 -7.53 -1.81
C VAL A 161 -3.95 -6.11 -2.37
N ASP A 162 -2.83 -5.68 -2.95
CA ASP A 162 -2.67 -4.33 -3.53
C ASP A 162 -3.70 -4.07 -4.64
N PHE A 163 -3.87 -5.03 -5.55
CA PHE A 163 -4.88 -4.95 -6.60
C PHE A 163 -6.30 -4.86 -6.05
N SER A 164 -6.62 -5.69 -5.04
CA SER A 164 -7.93 -5.70 -4.40
C SER A 164 -8.23 -4.38 -3.70
N TYR A 165 -7.26 -3.82 -2.97
CA TYR A 165 -7.37 -2.51 -2.33
C TYR A 165 -7.47 -1.37 -3.33
N TYR A 166 -6.78 -1.45 -4.47
CA TYR A 166 -6.93 -0.46 -5.54
C TYR A 166 -8.38 -0.41 -6.05
N TRP A 167 -8.98 -1.57 -6.34
CA TRP A 167 -10.36 -1.63 -6.81
C TRP A 167 -11.35 -1.22 -5.74
N ALA A 168 -11.14 -1.67 -4.50
CA ALA A 168 -11.89 -1.24 -3.33
C ALA A 168 -11.97 0.29 -3.24
N HIS A 169 -10.80 0.94 -3.25
CA HIS A 169 -10.68 2.38 -3.17
C HIS A 169 -11.34 3.08 -4.36
N ARG A 170 -11.12 2.56 -5.58
CA ARG A 170 -11.74 3.08 -6.80
C ARG A 170 -13.27 2.98 -6.75
N LEU A 171 -13.81 1.87 -6.26
CA LEU A 171 -15.25 1.67 -6.09
C LEU A 171 -15.82 2.62 -5.03
N GLY A 172 -15.08 2.89 -3.95
CA GLY A 172 -15.36 3.93 -2.96
C GLY A 172 -15.56 5.32 -3.58
N HIS A 173 -14.82 5.64 -4.64
CA HIS A 173 -14.97 6.89 -5.38
C HIS A 173 -15.99 6.86 -6.53
N ARG A 174 -16.53 5.69 -6.88
CA ARG A 174 -17.38 5.50 -8.07
C ARG A 174 -18.84 5.20 -7.76
N LEU A 175 -19.11 4.56 -6.63
CA LEU A 175 -20.44 4.10 -6.24
C LEU A 175 -20.94 4.87 -5.03
N GLU A 176 -22.17 5.37 -5.08
CA GLU A 176 -22.74 6.25 -4.04
C GLU A 176 -22.75 5.62 -2.65
N LEU A 177 -23.10 4.32 -2.56
CA LEU A 177 -23.09 3.57 -1.30
C LEU A 177 -21.69 3.51 -0.68
N PHE A 178 -20.67 3.22 -1.50
CA PHE A 178 -19.30 3.12 -1.01
C PHE A 178 -18.68 4.50 -0.78
N TRP A 179 -19.14 5.52 -1.51
CA TRP A 179 -18.76 6.90 -1.26
C TRP A 179 -19.28 7.38 0.10
N ALA A 180 -20.52 7.04 0.49
CA ALA A 180 -21.04 7.43 1.80
C ALA A 180 -20.16 6.95 2.97
N ASN A 181 -19.55 5.78 2.82
CA ASN A 181 -18.54 5.27 3.75
C ASN A 181 -17.18 5.98 3.57
N HIS A 182 -16.71 6.07 2.34
CA HIS A 182 -15.38 6.57 2.01
C HIS A 182 -15.22 8.09 2.22
N SER A 183 -16.31 8.86 2.16
CA SER A 183 -16.29 10.32 2.34
C SER A 183 -15.87 10.72 3.74
N VAL A 184 -16.00 9.82 4.74
CA VAL A 184 -15.47 10.05 6.10
C VAL A 184 -13.96 10.29 6.06
N HIS A 185 -13.23 9.54 5.23
CA HIS A 185 -11.80 9.74 5.03
C HIS A 185 -11.48 11.09 4.38
N HIS A 186 -12.30 11.52 3.41
CA HIS A 186 -12.14 12.79 2.68
C HIS A 186 -12.82 13.99 3.35
N SER A 187 -13.33 13.82 4.56
CA SER A 187 -14.13 14.85 5.23
C SER A 187 -13.33 16.02 5.79
N SER A 188 -12.00 15.91 5.86
CA SER A 188 -11.15 16.99 6.36
C SER A 188 -10.93 18.04 5.28
N GLU A 189 -11.28 19.29 5.59
CA GLU A 189 -11.06 20.45 4.71
C GLU A 189 -9.59 20.90 4.69
N HIS A 190 -8.78 20.39 5.62
CA HIS A 190 -7.39 20.79 5.80
C HIS A 190 -6.46 19.60 5.63
N TYR A 191 -5.35 19.81 4.93
CA TYR A 191 -4.30 18.81 4.85
C TYR A 191 -3.67 18.61 6.24
N ASN A 192 -4.00 17.48 6.87
CA ASN A 192 -3.52 17.05 8.17
C ASN A 192 -3.07 15.57 8.06
N PRO A 193 -1.83 15.22 8.46
CA PRO A 193 -1.35 13.84 8.39
C PRO A 193 -2.22 12.83 9.15
N THR A 194 -2.93 13.27 10.19
CA THR A 194 -3.83 12.41 10.97
C THR A 194 -5.13 12.04 10.24
N THR A 195 -5.48 12.74 9.16
CA THR A 195 -6.61 12.37 8.30
C THR A 195 -6.38 10.98 7.67
N ALA A 196 -5.11 10.56 7.51
CA ALA A 196 -4.77 9.23 7.02
C ALA A 196 -5.29 8.09 7.91
N VAL A 197 -5.51 8.34 9.21
CA VAL A 197 -6.04 7.36 10.16
C VAL A 197 -7.52 7.59 10.51
N ARG A 198 -8.18 8.55 9.83
CA ARG A 198 -9.64 8.73 9.90
C ARG A 198 -10.29 7.72 8.96
N ILE A 199 -10.76 6.64 9.56
CA ILE A 199 -11.42 5.51 8.90
C ILE A 199 -12.85 5.37 9.39
N SER A 200 -13.70 4.85 8.53
CA SER A 200 -15.11 4.65 8.83
C SER A 200 -15.33 3.30 9.51
N PHE A 201 -16.38 3.19 10.29
CA PHE A 201 -16.76 1.94 10.94
C PHE A 201 -17.06 0.80 9.94
N LEU A 202 -17.56 1.13 8.73
CA LEU A 202 -17.86 0.10 7.73
C LEU A 202 -16.66 -0.29 6.85
N ASP A 203 -15.48 0.30 7.07
CA ASP A 203 -14.26 -0.10 6.33
C ASP A 203 -13.93 -1.59 6.55
N GLU A 204 -14.21 -2.11 7.74
CA GLU A 204 -14.01 -3.52 8.11
C GLU A 204 -14.91 -4.49 7.36
N ALA A 205 -16.12 -4.07 6.99
CA ALA A 205 -17.03 -4.87 6.18
C ALA A 205 -16.45 -5.06 4.76
N TRP A 206 -15.67 -4.09 4.29
CA TRP A 206 -14.99 -4.19 3.02
C TRP A 206 -13.77 -5.13 3.10
N ASP A 207 -12.99 -5.01 4.17
CA ASP A 207 -11.88 -5.95 4.46
C ASP A 207 -12.37 -7.40 4.56
N LEU A 208 -13.54 -7.63 5.17
CA LEU A 208 -14.18 -8.94 5.22
C LEU A 208 -14.42 -9.53 3.82
N VAL A 209 -14.97 -8.74 2.90
CA VAL A 209 -15.20 -9.18 1.52
C VAL A 209 -13.88 -9.55 0.85
N LEU A 210 -12.87 -8.68 0.97
CA LEU A 210 -11.57 -8.91 0.33
C LEU A 210 -10.85 -10.15 0.89
N VAL A 211 -10.78 -10.29 2.21
CA VAL A 211 -10.19 -11.46 2.87
C VAL A 211 -10.92 -12.74 2.48
N SER A 212 -12.25 -12.70 2.36
CA SER A 212 -13.05 -13.85 1.93
C SER A 212 -12.71 -14.26 0.49
N LEU A 213 -12.50 -13.31 -0.41
CA LEU A 213 -12.08 -13.60 -1.78
C LEU A 213 -10.72 -14.28 -1.81
N TRP A 214 -9.76 -13.80 -1.02
CA TRP A 214 -8.41 -14.40 -0.96
C TRP A 214 -8.44 -15.80 -0.33
N ALA A 215 -9.25 -15.97 0.72
CA ALA A 215 -9.46 -17.26 1.38
C ALA A 215 -10.11 -18.28 0.42
N LEU A 216 -11.12 -17.88 -0.36
CA LEU A 216 -11.75 -18.74 -1.39
C LEU A 216 -10.78 -19.12 -2.51
N LEU A 217 -9.84 -18.22 -2.85
CA LEU A 217 -8.75 -18.50 -3.78
C LEU A 217 -7.73 -19.50 -3.20
N GLY A 218 -7.81 -19.88 -1.93
CA GLY A 218 -6.94 -20.89 -1.33
C GLY A 218 -5.70 -20.35 -0.65
N PHE A 219 -5.62 -19.04 -0.44
CA PHE A 219 -4.62 -18.46 0.46
C PHE A 219 -5.05 -18.72 1.92
N SER A 220 -4.14 -19.32 2.68
CA SER A 220 -4.34 -19.53 4.12
C SER A 220 -4.44 -18.19 4.84
N PRO A 221 -5.40 -18.02 5.76
CA PRO A 221 -5.42 -16.90 6.69
C PRO A 221 -4.37 -17.01 7.82
N LEU A 222 -3.61 -18.11 7.84
CA LEU A 222 -2.42 -18.38 8.70
C LEU A 222 -1.11 -18.16 7.95
#